data_AF-A0A1V4RVZ6-F1
#
_entry.id   AF-A0A1V4RVZ6-F1
#
_cell.length_a   1.000
_cell.length_b   1.000
_cell.length_c   1.000
_cell.angle_alpha   90.00
_cell.angle_beta   90.00
_cell.angle_gamma   90.00
#
_symmetry.space_group_name_H-M   'P 1'
#
loop_
_entity.id
_entity.type
_entity.pdbx_description
1 polymer ?
#
loop_
_entity_poly.entity_id
_entity_poly.type
_entity_poly.pdbx_seq_one_letter_code
_entity_poly.pdbx_strand_id
1 'polypeptide(L)'
;MKQGKKHHYLRYTDKEMRLSKRRAYEQTDEFKDRYRWRSGSEATMSEYDRRTGVKHLRVRGLKAVRFCATLKAIGVNIFRATAVRKAVNDSHTNYSTFIYFHLKILPAFILEILDLESP
;
A
#
# COMPACT_ATOMS: atom_id res chain seq x y z
N MET A 1 22.83 -3.76 24.08
CA MET A 1 23.74 -4.86 24.50
C MET A 1 24.44 -4.41 25.77
N LYS A 2 24.45 -5.20 26.85
CA LYS A 2 25.24 -4.88 28.06
C LYS A 2 26.66 -5.43 27.88
N GLN A 3 27.67 -4.58 28.05
CA GLN A 3 29.08 -4.93 27.88
C GLN A 3 29.56 -5.76 29.09
N GLY A 4 29.98 -7.00 28.86
CA GLY A 4 30.69 -7.81 29.86
C GLY A 4 32.19 -7.63 29.73
N LYS A 5 32.93 -7.71 30.84
CA LYS A 5 34.37 -7.41 30.99
C LYS A 5 35.33 -8.21 30.07
N LYS A 6 34.85 -9.23 29.34
CA LYS A 6 35.64 -10.09 28.44
C LYS A 6 34.89 -10.61 27.20
N HIS A 7 33.56 -10.77 27.27
CA HIS A 7 32.71 -11.24 26.16
C HIS A 7 31.33 -10.54 26.18
N HIS A 8 30.74 -10.35 24.99
CA HIS A 8 29.38 -9.85 24.83
C HIS A 8 28.38 -11.01 24.97
N TYR A 9 27.48 -10.95 25.96
CA TYR A 9 26.40 -11.93 26.10
C TYR A 9 25.13 -11.40 25.44
N LEU A 10 24.61 -12.14 24.47
CA LEU A 10 23.28 -11.89 23.90
C LEU A 10 22.28 -12.75 24.67
N ARG A 11 21.57 -12.16 25.63
CA ARG A 11 20.46 -12.83 26.34
C ARG A 11 19.18 -12.61 25.53
N TYR A 12 18.61 -13.68 25.00
CA TYR A 12 17.31 -13.68 24.36
C TYR A 12 16.40 -14.67 25.10
N THR A 13 15.15 -14.27 25.27
CA THR A 13 14.06 -15.15 25.64
C THR A 13 13.62 -15.97 24.42
N ASP A 14 13.00 -17.14 24.65
CA ASP A 14 12.46 -17.95 23.55
C ASP A 14 11.46 -17.19 22.69
N LYS A 15 10.70 -16.27 23.30
CA LYS A 15 9.79 -15.38 22.59
C LYS A 15 10.53 -14.47 21.61
N GLU A 16 11.63 -13.85 22.03
CA GLU A 16 12.44 -12.98 21.18
C GLU A 16 13.09 -13.76 20.04
N MET A 17 13.56 -14.98 20.31
CA MET A 17 14.11 -15.85 19.26
C MET A 17 13.05 -16.21 18.20
N ARG A 18 11.81 -16.56 18.62
CA ARG A 18 10.72 -16.84 17.68
C ARG A 18 10.33 -15.63 16.85
N LEU A 19 10.26 -14.45 17.46
CA LEU A 19 9.95 -13.20 16.75
C LEU A 19 11.07 -12.80 15.78
N SER A 20 12.34 -12.99 16.16
CA SER A 20 13.49 -12.79 15.29
C SER A 20 13.40 -13.69 14.04
N LYS A 21 13.14 -14.99 14.23
CA LYS A 21 12.97 -15.93 13.13
C LYS A 21 11.80 -15.55 12.22
N ARG A 22 10.67 -15.11 12.80
CA ARG A 22 9.52 -14.62 12.04
C ARG A 22 9.86 -13.38 11.23
N ARG A 23 10.52 -12.39 11.82
CA ARG A 23 10.93 -11.16 11.10
C ARG A 23 11.92 -11.48 9.99
N ALA A 24 12.86 -12.39 10.22
CA ALA A 24 13.79 -12.84 9.19
C ALA A 24 13.05 -13.48 8.01
N TYR A 25 12.02 -14.28 8.30
CA TYR A 25 11.14 -14.87 7.29
C TYR A 25 10.28 -13.82 6.55
N GLU A 26 9.68 -12.88 7.27
CA GLU A 26 8.88 -11.79 6.67
C GLU A 26 9.73 -10.86 5.79
N GLN A 27 11.05 -10.84 6.00
CA GLN A 27 11.99 -10.06 5.20
C GLN A 27 12.45 -10.75 3.92
N THR A 28 12.15 -12.04 3.71
CA THR A 28 12.53 -12.71 2.47
C THR A 28 11.74 -12.17 1.28
N ASP A 29 12.35 -12.19 0.10
CA ASP A 29 11.76 -11.62 -1.10
C ASP A 29 10.53 -12.40 -1.55
N GLU A 30 10.49 -13.72 -1.33
CA GLU A 30 9.33 -14.58 -1.63
C GLU A 30 8.15 -14.29 -0.71
N PHE A 31 8.40 -13.92 0.55
CA PHE A 31 7.35 -13.49 1.46
C PHE A 31 6.81 -12.14 1.03
N LYS A 32 7.71 -11.18 0.76
CA LYS A 32 7.35 -9.84 0.32
C LYS A 32 6.56 -9.85 -0.97
N ASP A 33 6.99 -10.60 -1.99
CA ASP A 33 6.30 -10.61 -3.29
C ASP A 33 4.90 -11.21 -3.18
N ARG A 34 4.73 -12.29 -2.41
CA ARG A 34 3.41 -12.86 -2.11
C ARG A 34 2.52 -11.91 -1.30
N TYR A 35 3.09 -11.21 -0.32
CA TYR A 35 2.34 -10.33 0.59
C TYR A 35 2.15 -8.89 0.06
N ARG A 36 2.84 -8.54 -1.04
CA ARG A 36 2.83 -7.21 -1.66
C ARG A 36 1.43 -6.77 -2.08
N TRP A 37 0.64 -7.68 -2.65
CA TRP A 37 -0.71 -7.36 -3.12
C TRP A 37 -1.65 -6.99 -1.97
N ARG A 38 -1.63 -7.77 -0.88
CA ARG A 38 -2.41 -7.48 0.32
C ARG A 38 -1.97 -6.19 1.00
N SER A 39 -0.67 -6.00 1.14
CA SER A 39 -0.12 -4.77 1.73
C SER A 39 -0.47 -3.54 0.88
N GLY A 40 -0.49 -3.69 -0.44
CA GLY A 40 -0.84 -2.63 -1.38
C GLY A 40 -2.32 -2.23 -1.31
N SER A 41 -3.24 -3.20 -1.14
CA SER A 41 -4.66 -2.90 -0.98
C SER A 41 -4.96 -2.20 0.36
N GLU A 42 -4.39 -2.68 1.46
CA GLU A 42 -4.50 -2.06 2.78
C GLU A 42 -3.90 -0.64 2.80
N ALA A 43 -2.73 -0.45 2.19
CA ALA A 43 -2.11 0.85 2.05
C ALA A 43 -2.99 1.82 1.24
N THR A 44 -3.63 1.33 0.18
CA THR A 44 -4.55 2.15 -0.65
C THR A 44 -5.78 2.57 0.13
N MET A 45 -6.40 1.65 0.90
CA MET A 45 -7.53 1.99 1.76
C MET A 45 -7.16 3.00 2.85
N SER A 46 -5.98 2.85 3.47
CA SER A 46 -5.48 3.79 4.48
C SER A 46 -5.18 5.17 3.88
N GLU A 47 -4.54 5.23 2.71
CA GLU A 47 -4.32 6.49 1.99
C GLU A 47 -5.63 7.16 1.60
N TYR A 48 -6.57 6.38 1.09
CA TYR A 48 -7.89 6.85 0.69
C TYR A 48 -8.64 7.49 1.85
N ASP A 49 -8.68 6.83 3.00
CA ASP A 49 -9.30 7.37 4.21
C ASP A 49 -8.57 8.61 4.73
N ARG A 50 -7.24 8.55 4.87
CA ARG A 50 -6.45 9.66 5.44
C ARG A 50 -6.46 10.92 4.58
N ARG A 51 -6.43 10.78 3.25
CA ARG A 51 -6.42 11.94 2.33
C ARG A 51 -7.80 12.52 2.10
N THR A 52 -8.84 11.69 2.08
CA THR A 52 -10.16 12.12 1.62
C THR A 52 -11.22 12.13 2.71
N GLY A 53 -10.96 11.50 3.86
CA GLY A 53 -11.89 11.37 4.98
C GLY A 53 -13.14 10.55 4.63
N VAL A 54 -13.03 9.55 3.74
CA VAL A 54 -14.18 8.79 3.24
C VAL A 54 -15.01 8.13 4.34
N LYS A 55 -14.42 7.79 5.50
CA LYS A 55 -15.19 7.21 6.61
C LYS A 55 -16.15 8.20 7.28
N HIS A 56 -15.98 9.50 7.03
CA HIS A 56 -16.74 10.57 7.67
C HIS A 56 -17.46 11.45 6.63
N LEU A 57 -18.20 10.80 5.72
CA LEU A 57 -18.98 11.49 4.69
C LEU A 57 -20.22 12.17 5.27
N ARG A 58 -20.39 13.45 4.93
CA ARG A 58 -21.55 14.27 5.34
C ARG A 58 -22.63 14.32 4.25
N VAL A 59 -22.90 13.19 3.60
CA VAL A 59 -23.96 13.05 2.59
C VAL A 59 -24.98 12.01 3.05
N ARG A 60 -26.26 12.21 2.70
CA ARG A 60 -27.35 11.29 3.07
C ARG A 60 -27.77 10.46 1.85
N GLY A 61 -28.07 9.19 2.07
CA GLY A 61 -28.52 8.24 1.05
C GLY A 61 -27.37 7.50 0.35
N LEU A 62 -27.56 6.19 0.15
CA LEU A 62 -26.51 5.29 -0.38
C LEU A 62 -26.03 5.70 -1.78
N LYS A 63 -26.92 6.15 -2.67
CA LYS A 63 -26.55 6.61 -4.02
C LYS A 63 -25.56 7.79 -3.98
N ALA A 64 -25.79 8.76 -3.09
CA ALA A 64 -24.92 9.92 -2.92
C ALA A 64 -23.59 9.55 -2.23
N VAL A 65 -23.64 8.63 -1.24
CA VAL A 65 -22.44 8.08 -0.59
C VAL A 65 -21.54 7.38 -1.60
N ARG A 66 -22.10 6.50 -2.44
CA ARG A 66 -21.37 5.78 -3.48
C ARG A 66 -20.70 6.73 -4.47
N PHE A 67 -21.47 7.69 -4.99
CA PHE A 67 -20.93 8.70 -5.91
C PHE A 67 -19.77 9.50 -5.30
N CYS A 68 -19.92 9.95 -4.05
CA CYS A 68 -18.87 10.70 -3.35
C CYS A 68 -17.62 9.85 -3.11
N ALA A 69 -17.80 8.57 -2.73
CA ALA A 69 -16.71 7.64 -2.55
C ALA A 69 -15.95 7.41 -3.87
N THR A 70 -16.67 7.15 -4.96
CA THR A 70 -16.04 6.96 -6.29
C THR A 70 -15.21 8.17 -6.69
N LEU A 71 -15.75 9.39 -6.52
CA LEU A 71 -15.02 10.61 -6.87
C LEU A 71 -13.75 10.80 -6.03
N LYS A 72 -13.82 10.51 -4.72
CA LYS A 72 -12.66 10.58 -3.83
C LYS A 72 -11.60 9.53 -4.20
N ALA A 73 -12.01 8.32 -4.60
CA ALA A 73 -11.09 7.27 -5.05
C ALA A 73 -10.36 7.67 -6.34
N ILE A 74 -11.08 8.26 -7.30
CA ILE A 74 -10.49 8.83 -8.53
C ILE A 74 -9.47 9.92 -8.17
N GLY A 75 -9.80 10.79 -7.21
CA GLY A 75 -8.88 11.82 -6.72
C GLY A 75 -7.55 11.24 -6.23
N VAL A 76 -7.57 10.14 -5.47
CA VAL A 76 -6.34 9.45 -5.02
C VAL A 76 -5.52 8.94 -6.21
N ASN A 77 -6.16 8.38 -7.24
CA ASN A 77 -5.46 7.93 -8.45
C ASN A 77 -4.77 9.09 -9.19
N ILE A 78 -5.41 10.26 -9.26
CA ILE A 78 -4.79 11.46 -9.87
C ILE A 78 -3.58 11.93 -9.05
N PHE A 79 -3.67 11.95 -7.72
CA PHE A 79 -2.53 12.30 -6.86
C PHE A 79 -1.35 11.33 -7.02
N ARG A 80 -1.63 10.04 -7.19
CA ARG A 80 -0.59 9.03 -7.47
C ARG A 80 0.03 9.23 -8.84
N ALA A 81 -0.78 9.43 -9.88
CA ALA A 81 -0.29 9.67 -11.24
C ALA A 81 0.58 10.93 -11.33
N THR A 82 0.21 12.00 -10.64
CA THR A 82 1.00 13.23 -10.57
C THR A 82 2.31 13.04 -9.81
N ALA A 83 2.32 12.29 -8.70
CA ALA A 83 3.54 11.95 -7.97
C ALA A 83 4.50 11.11 -8.82
N VAL A 84 4.00 10.11 -9.56
CA VAL A 84 4.79 9.31 -10.49
C VAL A 84 5.35 10.18 -11.61
N ARG A 85 4.52 11.03 -12.22
CA ARG A 85 4.97 11.96 -13.27
C ARG A 85 6.08 12.89 -12.76
N LYS A 86 5.97 13.40 -11.53
CA LYS A 86 7.01 14.23 -10.93
C LYS A 86 8.31 13.44 -10.75
N ALA A 87 8.25 12.24 -10.18
CA ALA A 87 9.44 11.39 -9.99
C ALA A 87 10.11 11.02 -11.32
N VAL A 88 9.33 10.73 -12.36
CA VAL A 88 9.82 10.45 -13.72
C VAL A 88 10.39 11.71 -14.40
N ASN A 89 9.89 12.92 -14.09
CA ASN A 89 10.51 14.14 -14.61
C ASN A 89 11.82 14.47 -13.88
N ASP A 90 11.88 14.19 -12.57
CA ASP A 90 13.07 14.43 -11.73
C ASP A 90 14.19 13.41 -12.00
N SER A 91 13.85 12.24 -12.55
CA SER A 91 14.80 11.24 -13.02
C SER A 91 14.84 11.28 -14.54
N HIS A 92 15.95 11.68 -15.16
CA HIS A 92 16.13 11.82 -16.61
C HIS A 92 16.09 10.45 -17.37
N THR A 93 15.09 9.61 -17.10
CA THR A 93 15.04 8.19 -17.48
C THR A 93 13.89 7.94 -18.47
N ASN A 94 14.25 7.30 -19.58
CA ASN A 94 13.42 7.09 -20.78
C ASN A 94 12.05 6.41 -20.52
N TYR A 95 11.04 6.90 -21.23
CA TYR A 95 9.57 6.64 -21.21
C TYR A 95 9.07 5.18 -21.13
N SER A 96 9.93 4.18 -21.17
CA SER A 96 9.58 2.75 -21.18
C SER A 96 8.95 2.27 -19.86
N THR A 97 9.34 2.86 -18.71
CA THR A 97 8.84 2.46 -17.39
C THR A 97 7.43 3.00 -17.09
N PHE A 98 7.00 4.06 -17.77
CA PHE A 98 5.69 4.72 -17.54
C PHE A 98 4.51 3.85 -17.97
N ILE A 99 4.68 3.09 -19.07
CA ILE A 99 3.66 2.21 -19.63
C ILE A 99 3.42 0.99 -18.70
N TYR A 100 4.48 0.44 -18.12
CA TYR A 100 4.39 -0.71 -17.21
C TYR A 100 3.66 -0.39 -15.90
N PHE A 101 3.79 0.83 -15.37
CA PHE A 101 3.12 1.22 -14.13
C PHE A 101 1.63 1.55 -14.36
N HIS A 102 1.31 2.16 -15.51
CA HIS A 102 -0.06 2.53 -15.86
C HIS A 102 -0.92 1.31 -16.28
N LEU A 103 -0.36 0.36 -17.05
CA LEU A 103 -1.14 -0.78 -17.55
C LEU A 103 -1.29 -1.96 -16.56
N LYS A 104 -0.37 -2.15 -15.58
CA LYS A 104 -0.42 -3.31 -14.67
C LYS A 104 -1.01 -3.05 -13.28
N ILE A 105 -1.01 -1.83 -12.78
CA ILE A 105 -1.47 -1.52 -11.39
C ILE A 105 -2.89 -0.93 -11.35
N LEU A 106 -3.32 -0.27 -12.42
CA LEU A 106 -4.64 0.39 -12.47
C LEU A 106 -5.85 -0.49 -12.85
N PRO A 107 -5.77 -1.59 -13.62
CA PRO A 107 -6.98 -2.31 -13.98
C PRO A 107 -7.51 -3.21 -12.86
N ALA A 108 -6.65 -3.78 -12.00
CA ALA A 108 -7.09 -4.74 -10.98
C ALA A 108 -7.98 -4.09 -9.90
N PHE A 109 -7.73 -2.83 -9.55
CA PHE A 109 -8.46 -2.15 -8.48
C PHE A 109 -9.71 -1.41 -8.96
N ILE A 110 -9.75 -0.99 -10.23
CA ILE A 110 -10.95 -0.41 -10.83
C ILE A 110 -12.00 -1.49 -11.13
N LEU A 111 -11.59 -2.70 -11.55
CA LEU A 111 -12.50 -3.83 -11.74
C LEU A 111 -13.09 -4.33 -10.41
N GLU A 112 -12.31 -4.49 -9.33
CA GLU A 112 -12.83 -5.00 -8.05
C GLU A 112 -13.77 -4.01 -7.32
N ILE A 113 -13.62 -2.70 -7.55
CA ILE A 113 -14.57 -1.68 -7.04
C ILE A 113 -15.83 -1.58 -7.91
N LEU A 114 -15.74 -1.88 -9.21
CA LEU A 114 -16.90 -1.89 -10.13
C LEU A 114 -17.67 -3.22 -10.09
N ASP A 115 -17.03 -4.34 -9.73
CA ASP A 115 -17.65 -5.68 -9.67
C ASP A 115 -18.47 -5.92 -8.38
N LEU A 116 -18.42 -5.01 -7.39
CA LEU A 116 -19.41 -4.93 -6.30
C LEU A 116 -20.75 -4.33 -6.74
N GLU A 117 -20.95 -4.17 -8.06
CA GLU A 117 -22.19 -3.79 -8.71
C GLU A 117 -22.58 -4.83 -9.79
N SER A 118 -22.54 -6.12 -9.43
CA SER A 118 -23.42 -7.12 -10.06
C SER A 118 -24.63 -7.33 -9.13
N PRO A 119 -25.88 -7.25 -9.63
CA PRO A 119 -27.09 -7.30 -8.80
C PRO A 119 -27.25 -8.58 -7.98
#